data_AF-A0A3D9HWJ0-F1
#
_entry.id   AF-A0A3D9HWJ0-F1
#
_cell.length_a   1.000
_cell.length_b   1.000
_cell.length_c   1.000
_cell.angle_alpha   90.00
_cell.angle_beta   90.00
_cell.angle_gamma   90.00
#
_symmetry.space_group_name_H-M   'P 1'
#
loop_
_entity.id
_entity.type
_entity.pdbx_description
1 polymer ?
#
loop_
_entity_poly.entity_id
_entity_poly.type
_entity_poly.pdbx_seq_one_letter_code
_entity_poly.pdbx_strand_id
1 'polypeptide(L)'
;MELRALIYQVAAGIPEVGPLTETLKWGEPSYLTEESGSGTTIRINRDKKREGGLGLYVNCQTSLLGEFRALYGDQLAFDGNRAILLDCRDRLAEEELRHCIALALTYHRRRKTGG
;
A
#
# COMPACT_ATOMS: atom_id res chain seq x y z
N MET A 1 14.04 -7.91 -2.50
CA MET A 1 13.08 -7.53 -3.57
C MET A 1 11.70 -8.06 -3.21
N GLU A 2 11.15 -7.70 -2.06
CA GLU A 2 9.96 -8.40 -1.53
C GLU A 2 8.66 -7.62 -1.72
N LEU A 3 8.69 -6.28 -1.64
CA LEU A 3 7.46 -5.48 -1.58
C LEU A 3 6.59 -5.57 -2.85
N ARG A 4 7.21 -5.56 -4.04
CA ARG A 4 6.47 -5.72 -5.31
C ARG A 4 5.79 -7.10 -5.37
N ALA A 5 6.53 -8.16 -5.05
CA ALA A 5 5.97 -9.51 -5.03
C ALA A 5 4.83 -9.63 -4.01
N LEU A 6 4.99 -9.00 -2.85
CA LEU A 6 3.97 -8.94 -1.80
C LEU A 6 2.66 -8.31 -2.30
N ILE A 7 2.74 -7.19 -3.02
CA ILE A 7 1.56 -6.52 -3.58
C ILE A 7 0.79 -7.44 -4.53
N TYR A 8 1.51 -8.10 -5.45
CA TYR A 8 0.89 -9.05 -6.37
C TYR A 8 0.31 -10.28 -5.67
N GLN A 9 1.00 -10.83 -4.67
CA GLN A 9 0.51 -11.95 -3.88
C GLN A 9 -0.80 -11.60 -3.16
N VAL A 10 -0.86 -10.42 -2.53
CA VAL A 10 -2.07 -9.96 -1.83
C VAL A 10 -3.21 -9.74 -2.82
N ALA A 11 -2.94 -9.09 -3.96
CA ALA A 11 -3.95 -8.90 -5.00
C ALA A 11 -4.51 -10.22 -5.53
N ALA A 12 -3.63 -11.20 -5.81
CA ALA A 12 -4.03 -12.53 -6.27
C ALA A 12 -4.88 -13.29 -5.24
N GLY A 13 -4.70 -13.01 -3.95
CA GLY A 13 -5.51 -13.58 -2.87
C GLY A 13 -6.90 -12.94 -2.71
N ILE A 14 -7.19 -11.83 -3.42
CA ILE A 14 -8.46 -11.10 -3.30
C ILE A 14 -9.13 -11.08 -4.68
N PRO A 15 -10.07 -11.98 -4.96
CA PRO A 15 -10.74 -12.09 -6.27
C PRO A 15 -11.37 -10.76 -6.74
N GLU A 16 -11.81 -9.93 -5.79
CA GLU A 16 -12.46 -8.64 -6.02
C GLU A 16 -11.49 -7.55 -6.53
N VAL A 17 -10.18 -7.73 -6.32
CA VAL A 17 -9.14 -6.81 -6.79
C VAL A 17 -8.85 -7.03 -8.27
N GLY A 18 -8.88 -8.28 -8.73
CA GLY A 18 -8.53 -8.62 -10.10
C GLY A 18 -7.06 -8.34 -10.44
N PRO A 19 -6.70 -8.29 -11.74
CA PRO A 19 -5.34 -8.00 -12.16
C PRO A 19 -4.94 -6.57 -11.82
N LEU A 20 -3.71 -6.40 -11.34
CA LEU A 20 -3.11 -5.09 -11.10
C LEU A 20 -2.41 -4.58 -12.36
N THR A 21 -2.63 -3.31 -12.66
CA THR A 21 -1.83 -2.56 -13.63
C THR A 21 -0.59 -1.99 -12.93
N GLU A 22 0.59 -2.47 -13.32
CA GLU A 22 1.87 -1.86 -12.92
C GLU A 22 2.27 -0.80 -13.95
N THR A 23 2.53 0.41 -13.47
CA THR A 23 2.97 1.55 -14.26
C THR A 23 3.99 2.37 -13.50
N LEU A 24 4.68 3.27 -14.18
CA LEU A 24 5.58 4.23 -13.55
C LEU A 24 4.90 5.60 -13.51
N LYS A 25 4.67 6.11 -12.30
CA LYS A 25 4.26 7.51 -12.10
C LYS A 25 5.46 8.24 -11.51
N TRP A 26 5.94 9.28 -12.19
CA TRP A 26 7.11 10.07 -11.75
C TRP A 26 8.40 9.26 -11.60
N GLY A 27 8.54 8.18 -12.38
CA GLY A 27 9.66 7.24 -12.29
C GLY A 27 9.55 6.24 -11.13
N GLU A 28 8.42 6.21 -10.42
CA GLU A 28 8.17 5.33 -9.28
C GLU A 28 7.18 4.21 -9.63
N PRO A 29 7.47 2.95 -9.24
CA PRO A 29 6.53 1.83 -9.40
C PRO A 29 5.19 2.11 -8.73
N SER A 30 4.12 2.05 -9.52
CA SER A 30 2.74 2.30 -9.11
C SER A 30 1.85 1.15 -9.54
N TYR A 31 1.00 0.71 -8.63
CA TYR A 31 0.09 -0.41 -8.78
C TYR A 31 -1.34 0.07 -8.68
N LEU A 32 -2.13 -0.19 -9.71
CA LEU A 32 -3.50 0.28 -9.83
C LEU A 32 -4.44 -0.88 -10.02
N THR A 33 -5.60 -0.77 -9.39
CA THR A 33 -6.77 -1.59 -9.68
C THR A 33 -7.56 -0.96 -10.83
N GLU A 34 -6.93 -0.72 -11.99
CA GLU A 34 -7.57 -0.01 -13.11
C GLU A 34 -8.77 -0.77 -13.67
N GLU A 35 -8.66 -2.09 -13.77
CA GLU A 35 -9.74 -2.93 -14.30
C GLU A 35 -10.92 -3.04 -13.33
N SER A 36 -10.66 -3.35 -12.05
CA SER A 36 -11.73 -3.56 -11.06
C SER A 36 -12.23 -2.27 -10.41
N GLY A 37 -11.43 -1.20 -10.39
CA GLY A 37 -11.73 0.03 -9.66
C GLY A 37 -11.94 -0.16 -8.15
N SER A 38 -11.51 -1.30 -7.61
CA SER A 38 -11.83 -1.75 -6.25
C SER A 38 -11.07 -0.99 -5.15
N GLY A 39 -9.89 -0.48 -5.48
CA GLY A 39 -8.96 0.13 -4.53
C GLY A 39 -8.38 1.46 -4.97
N THR A 40 -7.38 1.89 -4.21
CA THR A 40 -6.57 3.07 -4.51
C THR A 40 -5.22 2.68 -5.12
N THR A 41 -4.53 3.65 -5.71
CA THR A 41 -3.17 3.44 -6.22
C THR A 41 -2.20 3.24 -5.06
N ILE A 42 -1.39 2.18 -5.13
CA ILE A 42 -0.23 1.97 -4.26
C ILE A 42 1.02 2.35 -5.04
N ARG A 43 1.89 3.18 -4.46
CA ARG A 43 3.16 3.57 -5.08
C ARG A 43 4.32 3.24 -4.16
N ILE A 44 5.41 2.74 -4.72
CA ILE A 44 6.64 2.44 -3.99
C ILE A 44 7.67 3.51 -4.33
N ASN A 45 8.20 4.20 -3.32
CA ASN A 45 9.32 5.11 -3.49
C ASN A 45 10.41 4.82 -2.45
N ARG A 46 11.64 5.22 -2.73
CA ARG A 46 12.69 5.29 -1.72
C ARG A 46 12.48 6.55 -0.89
N ASP A 47 12.52 6.40 0.42
CA ASP A 47 12.49 7.53 1.32
C ASP A 47 13.86 8.24 1.25
N LYS A 48 13.89 9.47 0.73
CA LYS A 48 15.13 10.25 0.60
C LYS A 48 15.68 10.73 1.95
N LYS A 49 14.88 10.64 3.03
CA LYS A 49 15.28 11.08 4.37
C LYS A 49 16.05 10.00 5.13
N ARG A 50 15.93 8.72 4.74
CA ARG A 50 16.59 7.57 5.37
C ARG A 50 17.34 6.74 4.33
N GLU A 51 18.65 6.55 4.51
CA GLU A 51 19.41 5.63 3.68
C GLU A 51 18.86 4.20 3.81
N GLY A 52 18.44 3.60 2.69
CA GLY A 52 17.77 2.31 2.67
C GLY A 52 16.27 2.35 3.03
N GLY A 53 15.72 3.54 3.26
CA GLY A 53 14.30 3.72 3.51
C GLY A 53 13.47 3.46 2.25
N LEU A 54 12.40 2.69 2.40
CA LEU A 54 11.35 2.48 1.41
C LEU A 54 10.04 3.04 1.96
N GLY A 55 9.23 3.60 1.10
CA GLY A 55 7.91 4.11 1.44
C GLY A 55 6.86 3.44 0.56
N LEU A 56 5.81 2.93 1.21
CA LEU A 56 4.58 2.54 0.53
C LEU A 56 3.60 3.71 0.65
N TYR A 57 3.38 4.37 -0.48
CA TYR A 57 2.53 5.54 -0.60
C TYR A 57 1.15 5.11 -1.09
N VAL A 58 0.12 5.68 -0.47
CA VAL A 58 -1.27 5.58 -0.92
C VAL A 58 -1.83 6.98 -1.14
N ASN A 59 -3.04 7.08 -1.69
CA ASN A 59 -3.65 8.38 -1.93
C ASN A 59 -3.90 9.14 -0.61
N CYS A 60 -3.24 10.30 -0.45
CA CYS A 60 -3.32 11.16 0.73
C CYS A 60 -4.72 11.73 1.01
N GLN A 61 -5.64 11.69 0.05
CA GLN A 61 -7.04 12.12 0.22
C GLN A 61 -7.92 11.02 0.83
N THR A 62 -7.35 9.87 1.16
CA THR A 62 -8.08 8.74 1.76
C THR A 62 -7.87 8.67 3.26
N SER A 63 -8.78 8.00 3.96
CA SER A 63 -8.65 7.73 5.40
C SER A 63 -7.72 6.54 5.71
N LEU A 64 -7.14 5.91 4.67
CA LEU A 64 -6.35 4.69 4.79
C LEU A 64 -5.17 4.82 5.75
N LEU A 65 -4.42 5.92 5.68
CA LEU A 65 -3.30 6.13 6.60
C LEU A 65 -3.75 6.22 8.07
N GLY A 66 -4.93 6.81 8.31
CA GLY A 66 -5.54 6.86 9.63
C GLY A 66 -5.91 5.46 10.11
N GLU A 67 -6.50 4.63 9.25
CA GLU A 67 -6.83 3.23 9.55
C GLU A 67 -5.57 2.41 9.84
N PHE A 68 -4.53 2.53 9.02
CA PHE A 68 -3.27 1.82 9.21
C PHE A 68 -2.60 2.20 10.52
N ARG A 69 -2.59 3.49 10.86
CA ARG A 69 -2.01 3.98 12.11
C ARG A 69 -2.82 3.55 13.32
N ALA A 70 -4.14 3.44 13.21
CA ALA A 70 -4.98 2.93 14.29
C ALA A 70 -4.76 1.43 14.53
N LEU A 71 -4.50 0.66 13.47
CA LEU A 71 -4.27 -0.80 13.56
C LEU A 71 -2.83 -1.15 13.95
N TYR A 72 -1.86 -0.42 13.42
CA TYR A 72 -0.44 -0.80 13.41
C TYR A 72 0.48 0.35 13.80
N GLY A 73 -0.01 1.35 14.53
CA GLY A 73 0.76 2.52 14.96
C GLY A 73 2.01 2.18 15.79
N ASP A 74 1.98 1.06 16.51
CA ASP A 74 3.09 0.57 17.34
C ASP A 74 4.06 -0.34 16.56
N GLN A 75 3.65 -0.87 15.40
CA GLN A 75 4.44 -1.82 14.60
C GLN A 75 5.02 -1.21 13.32
N LEU A 76 4.31 -0.26 12.71
CA LEU A 76 4.68 0.38 11.46
C LEU A 76 5.04 1.85 11.69
N ALA A 77 6.04 2.33 10.96
CA ALA A 77 6.36 3.75 10.91
C ALA A 77 5.56 4.43 9.80
N PHE A 78 5.19 5.70 10.00
CA PHE A 78 4.40 6.47 9.05
C PHE A 78 5.02 7.85 8.81
N ASP A 79 5.03 8.32 7.57
CA ASP A 79 5.42 9.70 7.22
C ASP A 79 4.16 10.54 7.00
N GLY A 80 3.75 11.23 8.06
CA GLY A 80 2.52 12.02 8.08
C GLY A 80 1.29 11.20 7.69
N ASN A 81 0.55 11.67 6.69
CA ASN A 81 -0.65 11.02 6.15
C ASN A 81 -0.47 10.51 4.72
N ARG A 82 0.77 10.24 4.29
CA ARG A 82 1.06 9.88 2.89
C ARG A 82 1.71 8.52 2.67
N ALA A 83 2.41 7.97 3.65
CA ALA A 83 3.14 6.71 3.45
C ALA A 83 3.39 5.91 4.73
N ILE A 84 3.47 4.60 4.56
CA ILE A 84 4.12 3.68 5.50
C ILE A 84 5.62 3.70 5.20
N LEU A 85 6.44 3.95 6.22
CA LEU A 85 7.89 3.90 6.15
C LEU A 85 8.37 2.49 6.51
N LEU A 86 9.24 1.96 5.66
CA LEU A 86 9.85 0.64 5.73
C LEU A 86 11.38 0.80 5.68
N ASP A 87 12.11 -0.07 6.36
CA ASP A 87 13.56 -0.15 6.25
C ASP A 87 13.93 -1.44 5.52
N CYS A 88 14.69 -1.37 4.43
CA CYS A 88 15.09 -2.56 3.69
C CYS A 88 16.16 -3.41 4.38
N ARG A 89 16.76 -2.88 5.45
CA ARG A 89 17.78 -3.57 6.26
C ARG A 89 17.16 -4.28 7.46
N ASP A 90 15.92 -3.93 7.80
CA ASP A 90 15.17 -4.55 8.90
C ASP A 90 14.16 -5.57 8.37
N ARG A 91 13.63 -6.41 9.25
CA ARG A 91 12.64 -7.41 8.85
C ARG A 91 11.33 -6.69 8.57
N LEU A 92 10.84 -6.82 7.34
CA LEU A 92 9.52 -6.29 7.00
C LEU A 92 8.45 -6.97 7.86
N ALA A 93 7.61 -6.15 8.49
CA ALA A 93 6.38 -6.57 9.17
C ALA A 93 5.36 -7.06 8.13
N GLU A 94 5.62 -8.25 7.58
CA GLU A 94 4.97 -8.73 6.37
C GLU A 94 3.46 -8.91 6.55
N GLU A 95 3.01 -9.39 7.71
CA GLU A 95 1.59 -9.61 7.99
C GLU A 95 0.82 -8.28 8.02
N GLU A 96 1.35 -7.30 8.73
CA GLU A 96 0.80 -5.95 8.82
C GLU A 96 0.81 -5.25 7.45
N LEU A 97 1.88 -5.43 6.68
CA LEU A 97 1.99 -4.93 5.31
C LEU A 97 0.96 -5.58 4.39
N ARG A 98 0.81 -6.91 4.44
CA ARG A 98 -0.19 -7.65 3.65
C ARG A 98 -1.57 -7.10 3.93
N HIS A 99 -1.90 -6.87 5.19
CA HIS A 99 -3.19 -6.29 5.56
C HIS A 99 -3.34 -4.86 5.05
N CYS A 100 -2.35 -3.99 5.25
CA CYS A 100 -2.38 -2.62 4.71
C CYS A 100 -2.56 -2.57 3.19
N ILE A 101 -1.86 -3.44 2.46
CA ILE A 101 -1.99 -3.57 1.00
C ILE A 101 -3.40 -4.03 0.63
N ALA A 102 -3.92 -5.08 1.28
CA ALA A 102 -5.27 -5.59 1.04
C ALA A 102 -6.32 -4.47 1.25
N LEU A 103 -6.15 -3.70 2.32
CA LEU A 103 -7.02 -2.57 2.64
C LEU A 103 -6.96 -1.51 1.53
N ALA A 104 -5.76 -1.13 1.08
CA ALA A 104 -5.59 -0.15 0.00
C ALA A 104 -6.22 -0.63 -1.32
N LEU A 105 -6.03 -1.90 -1.67
CA LEU A 105 -6.55 -2.50 -2.90
C LEU A 105 -8.07 -2.71 -2.89
N THR A 106 -8.73 -2.63 -1.73
CA THR A 106 -10.19 -2.81 -1.59
C THR A 106 -10.92 -1.55 -1.10
N TYR A 107 -10.20 -0.43 -0.96
CA TYR A 107 -10.71 0.78 -0.31
C TYR A 107 -11.99 1.35 -0.92
N HIS A 108 -12.05 1.53 -2.25
CA HIS A 108 -13.23 2.10 -2.91
C HIS A 108 -14.44 1.17 -2.82
N ARG A 109 -14.21 -0.14 -2.92
CA ARG A 109 -15.27 -1.14 -2.78
C ARG A 109 -15.87 -1.12 -1.38
N ARG A 110 -15.01 -1.15 -0.34
CA ARG A 110 -15.46 -1.09 1.06
C ARG A 110 -16.23 0.20 1.37
N ARG A 111 -15.84 1.32 0.76
CA ARG A 111 -16.61 2.57 0.85
C ARG A 111 -17.94 2.56 0.09
N LYS A 112 -18.07 1.78 -0.98
CA LYS A 112 -19.34 1.65 -1.72
C LYS A 112 -20.35 0.75 -1.02
N THR A 113 -19.90 -0.27 -0.29
CA THR A 113 -20.78 -1.21 0.43
C THR A 113 -21.27 -0.68 1.78
N GLY A 114 -20.62 0.36 2.33
CA GLY A 114 -21.03 1.02 3.57
C GLY A 114 -22.03 2.18 3.40
N GLY A 115 -22.83 2.18 2.32
CA GLY A 115 -23.85 3.19 2.01
C GLY A 115 -25.23 2.59 1.84
#